data_AF-I0GPV0-F1
#
_entry.id   AF-I0GPV0-F1
#
_cell.length_a   1.000
_cell.length_b   1.000
_cell.length_c   1.000
_cell.angle_alpha   90.00
_cell.angle_beta   90.00
_cell.angle_gamma   90.00
#
_symmetry.space_group_name_H-M   'P 1'
#
loop_
_entity.id
_entity.type
_entity.pdbx_description
1 polymer ?
#
loop_
_entity_poly.entity_id
_entity_poly.type
_entity_poly.pdbx_seq_one_letter_code
_entity_poly.pdbx_strand_id
1 'polypeptide(L)'
;MDLLTGQGIYYSMKFDSWVSIAYAGVLSTGVAFTLQIVGQKYAAPSEAAVIMSFEAVFGALASFVVLGEQMSTAQLCGCLLMFAGVIVSQLRTIMQKKHAPAK
;
A
#
# COMPACT_ATOMS: atom_id res chain seq x y z
N MET A 1 49.41 -6.43 -2.39
CA MET A 1 48.69 -7.70 -2.28
C MET A 1 47.25 -7.41 -1.83
N ASP A 2 46.54 -6.44 -2.44
CA ASP A 2 45.23 -5.93 -1.97
C ASP A 2 44.34 -5.47 -3.15
N LEU A 3 44.22 -6.29 -4.19
CA LEU A 3 43.31 -6.03 -5.32
C LEU A 3 42.34 -7.18 -5.63
N LEU A 4 42.48 -8.33 -4.94
CA LEU A 4 41.61 -9.51 -5.12
C LEU A 4 40.55 -9.66 -4.03
N THR A 5 40.73 -9.02 -2.86
CA THR A 5 39.75 -9.05 -1.77
C THR A 5 38.49 -8.25 -2.10
N GLY A 6 38.61 -7.14 -2.83
CA GLY A 6 37.47 -6.33 -3.26
C GLY A 6 36.53 -7.10 -4.20
N GLN A 7 37.03 -7.74 -5.26
CA GLN A 7 36.17 -8.43 -6.23
C GLN A 7 35.42 -9.64 -5.63
N GLY A 8 36.04 -10.37 -4.69
CA GLY A 8 35.41 -11.52 -4.02
C GLY A 8 34.24 -11.14 -3.10
N ILE A 9 34.37 -10.04 -2.36
CA ILE A 9 33.29 -9.56 -1.47
C ILE A 9 32.13 -8.98 -2.31
N TYR A 10 32.43 -8.36 -3.45
CA TYR A 10 31.40 -7.81 -4.35
C TYR A 10 30.59 -8.91 -5.06
N TYR A 11 31.21 -10.06 -5.38
CA TYR A 11 30.48 -11.21 -5.93
C TYR A 11 29.58 -11.87 -4.88
N SER A 12 30.07 -11.99 -3.64
CA SER A 12 29.26 -12.49 -2.51
C SER A 12 28.10 -11.53 -2.17
N MET A 13 28.35 -10.22 -2.13
CA MET A 13 27.31 -9.20 -1.89
C MET A 13 26.30 -9.13 -3.05
N LYS A 14 26.72 -9.32 -4.31
CA LYS A 14 25.80 -9.32 -5.46
C LYS A 14 24.79 -10.46 -5.41
N PHE A 15 25.22 -11.67 -5.08
CA PHE A 15 24.31 -12.82 -4.98
C PHE A 15 23.36 -12.69 -3.80
N ASP A 16 23.85 -12.19 -2.65
CA ASP A 16 23.02 -12.00 -1.45
C ASP A 16 22.01 -10.84 -1.60
N SER A 17 22.43 -9.76 -2.27
CA SER A 17 21.54 -8.63 -2.61
C SER A 17 20.47 -9.05 -3.62
N TRP A 18 20.80 -9.92 -4.57
CA TRP A 18 19.82 -10.45 -5.52
C TRP A 18 18.75 -11.27 -4.82
N VAL A 19 19.13 -12.12 -3.87
CA VAL A 19 18.19 -12.86 -3.02
C VAL A 19 17.35 -11.90 -2.17
N SER A 20 17.93 -10.87 -1.58
CA SER A 20 17.22 -9.86 -0.78
C SER A 20 16.20 -9.07 -1.62
N ILE A 21 16.54 -8.69 -2.85
CA ILE A 21 15.63 -7.99 -3.78
C ILE A 21 14.52 -8.94 -4.25
N ALA A 22 14.86 -10.18 -4.58
CA ALA A 22 13.88 -11.19 -4.98
C ALA A 22 12.91 -11.49 -3.82
N TYR A 23 13.42 -11.63 -2.60
CA TYR A 23 12.59 -11.82 -1.41
C TYR A 23 11.72 -10.60 -1.12
N ALA A 24 12.29 -9.38 -1.16
CA ALA A 24 11.54 -8.15 -0.97
C ALA A 24 10.43 -8.00 -2.02
N GLY A 25 10.71 -8.25 -3.30
CA GLY A 25 9.71 -8.17 -4.37
C GLY A 25 8.65 -9.27 -4.29
N VAL A 26 9.03 -10.53 -4.08
CA VAL A 26 8.07 -11.65 -3.99
C VAL A 26 7.21 -11.54 -2.74
N LEU A 27 7.80 -11.19 -1.60
CA LEU A 27 7.06 -11.06 -0.34
C LEU A 27 6.24 -9.77 -0.31
N SER A 28 6.83 -8.62 -0.64
CA SER A 28 6.14 -7.33 -0.58
C SER A 28 5.12 -7.13 -1.69
N THR A 29 5.34 -7.68 -2.88
CA THR A 29 4.41 -7.52 -4.01
C THR A 29 3.59 -8.78 -4.19
N GLY A 30 4.23 -9.94 -4.38
CA GLY A 30 3.54 -11.20 -4.67
C GLY A 30 2.58 -11.63 -3.55
N VAL A 31 3.07 -11.71 -2.31
CA VAL A 31 2.25 -12.13 -1.17
C VAL A 31 1.25 -11.04 -0.79
N ALA A 32 1.66 -9.77 -0.75
CA ALA A 32 0.76 -8.68 -0.40
C ALA A 32 -0.41 -8.54 -1.37
N PHE A 33 -0.17 -8.54 -2.69
CA PHE A 33 -1.26 -8.47 -3.67
C PHE A 33 -2.16 -9.70 -3.62
N THR A 34 -1.60 -10.89 -3.38
CA THR A 34 -2.42 -12.10 -3.22
C THR A 34 -3.31 -11.98 -1.99
N LEU A 35 -2.75 -11.59 -0.85
CA LEU A 35 -3.51 -11.39 0.38
C LEU A 35 -4.54 -10.26 0.23
N GLN A 36 -4.22 -9.23 -0.54
CA GLN A 36 -5.13 -8.13 -0.84
C GLN A 36 -6.32 -8.61 -1.68
N ILE A 37 -6.09 -9.36 -2.77
CA ILE A 37 -7.17 -9.94 -3.58
C ILE A 37 -8.03 -10.90 -2.76
N VAL A 38 -7.40 -11.73 -1.93
CA VAL A 38 -8.10 -12.66 -1.02
C VAL A 38 -8.91 -11.87 0.01
N GLY A 39 -8.34 -10.83 0.62
CA GLY A 39 -9.04 -9.95 1.56
C GLY A 39 -10.23 -9.25 0.90
N GLN A 40 -10.08 -8.77 -0.33
CA GLN A 40 -11.16 -8.17 -1.11
C GLN A 40 -12.27 -9.18 -1.47
N LYS A 41 -11.96 -10.49 -1.54
CA LYS A 41 -12.96 -11.54 -1.74
C LYS A 41 -13.83 -11.79 -0.50
N TYR A 42 -13.29 -11.55 0.70
CA TYR A 42 -14.00 -11.75 1.97
C TYR A 42 -14.59 -10.45 2.55
N ALA A 43 -14.05 -9.28 2.17
CA ALA A 43 -14.58 -7.98 2.54
C ALA A 43 -15.66 -7.51 1.56
N ALA A 44 -16.66 -6.76 2.05
CA ALA A 44 -17.63 -6.12 1.17
C ALA A 44 -16.90 -5.18 0.19
N PRO A 45 -17.27 -5.12 -1.10
CA PRO A 45 -16.60 -4.29 -2.11
C PRO A 45 -16.43 -2.83 -1.68
N SER A 46 -17.38 -2.32 -0.89
CA SER A 46 -17.38 -0.98 -0.30
C SER A 46 -16.24 -0.78 0.71
N GLU A 47 -16.04 -1.73 1.63
CA GLU A 47 -14.99 -1.62 2.67
C GLU A 47 -13.60 -1.86 2.08
N ALA A 48 -13.48 -2.83 1.17
CA ALA A 48 -12.27 -3.08 0.39
C ALA A 48 -11.79 -1.83 -0.38
N ALA A 49 -12.71 -1.13 -1.05
CA ALA A 49 -12.38 0.10 -1.80
C ALA A 49 -11.92 1.24 -0.87
N VAL A 50 -12.51 1.34 0.33
CA VAL A 50 -12.09 2.32 1.35
C VAL A 50 -10.67 2.01 1.83
N ILE A 51 -10.36 0.74 2.13
CA ILE A 51 -9.02 0.33 2.58
C ILE A 51 -7.96 0.58 1.50
N MET A 52 -8.22 0.21 0.25
CA MET A 52 -7.30 0.48 -0.87
C MET A 52 -7.07 1.99 -1.07
N SER A 53 -8.12 2.80 -0.89
CA SER A 53 -8.00 4.26 -0.94
C SER A 53 -7.10 4.77 0.19
N PHE A 54 -7.28 4.27 1.41
CA PHE A 54 -6.43 4.66 2.55
C PHE A 54 -4.98 4.24 2.38
N GLU A 55 -4.70 3.06 1.84
CA GLU A 55 -3.34 2.61 1.55
C GLU A 55 -2.60 3.62 0.65
N ALA A 56 -3.25 4.10 -0.41
CA ALA A 56 -2.69 5.13 -1.28
C ALA A 56 -2.49 6.49 -0.56
N VAL A 57 -3.38 6.88 0.37
CA VAL A 57 -3.20 8.07 1.21
C VAL A 57 -1.96 7.94 2.09
N PHE A 58 -1.81 6.82 2.79
CA PHE A 58 -0.64 6.57 3.63
C PHE A 58 0.64 6.47 2.80
N GLY A 59 0.58 5.88 1.61
CA GLY A 59 1.69 5.86 0.67
C GLY A 59 2.11 7.27 0.22
N ALA A 60 1.15 8.13 -0.07
CA ALA A 60 1.41 9.53 -0.41
C ALA A 60 1.98 10.33 0.77
N LEU A 61 1.44 10.12 1.99
CA LEU A 61 1.94 10.74 3.21
C LEU A 61 3.36 10.27 3.56
N ALA A 62 3.61 8.96 3.49
CA ALA A 62 4.93 8.39 3.71
C ALA A 62 5.93 8.87 2.66
N SER A 63 5.51 8.97 1.39
CA SER A 63 6.33 9.56 0.32
C SER A 63 6.68 11.02 0.62
N PHE A 64 5.71 11.84 1.05
CA PHE A 64 5.96 13.22 1.47
C PHE A 64 6.95 13.30 2.64
N VAL A 65 6.76 12.50 3.69
CA VAL A 65 7.60 12.51 4.89
C VAL A 65 9.02 11.97 4.62
N VAL A 66 9.14 10.91 3.82
CA VAL A 66 10.42 10.24 3.54
C VAL A 66 11.24 10.99 2.48
N LEU A 67 10.59 11.54 1.45
CA LEU A 67 11.27 12.25 0.35
C LEU A 67 11.54 13.73 0.69
N GLY A 68 10.81 14.32 1.64
CA GLY A 68 11.07 15.66 2.18
C GLY A 68 10.80 16.81 1.20
N GLU A 69 10.25 16.54 0.01
CA GLU A 69 9.81 17.58 -0.93
C GLU A 69 8.52 18.24 -0.43
N GLN A 70 8.44 19.57 -0.51
CA GLN A 70 7.24 20.31 -0.09
C GLN A 70 6.00 19.83 -0.87
N MET A 71 5.02 19.34 -0.10
CA MET A 71 3.74 18.81 -0.55
C MET A 71 3.07 19.82 -1.48
N SER A 72 2.93 19.47 -2.76
CA SER A 72 2.16 20.27 -3.71
C SER A 72 0.70 20.34 -3.27
N THR A 73 0.04 21.48 -3.49
CA THR A 73 -1.38 21.72 -3.18
C THR A 73 -2.31 20.59 -3.69
N ALA A 74 -1.89 19.90 -4.75
CA ALA A 74 -2.58 18.73 -5.30
C ALA A 74 -2.67 17.54 -4.31
N GLN A 75 -1.63 17.25 -3.52
CA GLN A 75 -1.65 16.16 -2.53
C GLN A 75 -2.57 16.50 -1.34
N LEU A 76 -2.59 17.77 -0.91
CA LEU A 76 -3.51 18.23 0.13
C LEU A 76 -4.98 18.11 -0.32
N CYS A 77 -5.25 18.50 -1.58
CA CYS A 77 -6.56 18.37 -2.20
C CYS A 77 -6.97 16.89 -2.34
N GLY A 78 -6.04 16.03 -2.78
CA GLY A 78 -6.27 14.59 -2.88
C GLY A 78 -6.61 13.95 -1.52
N CYS A 79 -5.89 14.33 -0.46
CA CYS A 79 -6.14 13.84 0.90
C CYS A 79 -7.57 14.22 1.37
N LEU A 80 -7.97 15.48 1.20
CA LEU A 80 -9.32 15.94 1.52
C LEU A 80 -10.40 15.20 0.72
N LEU A 81 -10.14 14.96 -0.57
CA LEU A 81 -11.09 14.31 -1.48
C LEU A 81 -11.27 12.83 -1.13
N MET A 82 -10.19 12.12 -0.78
CA MET A 82 -10.26 10.74 -0.29
C MET A 82 -11.00 10.67 1.05
N PHE A 83 -10.73 11.60 1.97
CA PHE A 83 -11.43 11.68 3.26
C PHE A 83 -12.94 11.89 3.07
N ALA A 84 -13.33 12.81 2.18
CA ALA A 84 -14.73 13.04 1.82
C ALA A 84 -15.38 11.79 1.18
N GLY A 85 -14.67 11.10 0.28
CA GLY A 85 -15.13 9.86 -0.34
C GLY A 85 -15.42 8.75 0.68
N VAL A 86 -14.55 8.59 1.67
CA VAL A 86 -14.75 7.62 2.76
C VAL A 86 -15.98 7.97 3.59
N ILE A 87 -16.15 9.23 4.00
CA ILE A 87 -17.31 9.67 4.78
C ILE A 87 -18.61 9.37 4.02
N VAL A 88 -18.67 9.69 2.72
CA VAL A 88 -19.85 9.42 1.87
C VAL A 88 -20.11 7.91 1.74
N SER A 89 -19.05 7.10 1.60
CA SER A 89 -19.16 5.63 1.52
C SER A 89 -19.71 5.03 2.82
N GLN A 90 -19.20 5.49 3.98
CA GLN A 90 -19.67 5.06 5.29
C GLN A 90 -21.13 5.44 5.53
N LEU A 91 -21.53 6.67 5.17
CA LEU A 91 -22.92 7.13 5.25
C LEU A 91 -23.88 6.26 4.42
N ARG A 92 -23.47 5.88 3.20
CA ARG A 92 -24.28 5.01 2.34
C ARG A 92 -24.40 3.59 2.91
N THR A 93 -23.30 3.02 3.42
CA THR A 93 -23.29 1.69 4.04
C THR A 93 -24.16 1.63 5.30
N ILE A 94 -24.10 2.66 6.16
CA ILE A 94 -24.95 2.76 7.36
C ILE A 94 -26.44 2.84 6.99
N MET A 95 -26.79 3.59 5.94
CA MET A 95 -28.17 3.67 5.46
C MET A 95 -28.67 2.35 4.86
N GLN A 96 -27.81 1.57 4.20
CA GLN A 96 -28.17 0.26 3.62
C GLN A 96 -28.39 -0.81 4.70
N LYS A 97 -27.64 -0.77 5.80
CA LYS A 97 -27.82 -1.72 6.92
C LYS A 97 -29.16 -1.57 7.64
N LYS A 98 -29.88 -0.46 7.40
CA LYS A 98 -31.24 -0.23 7.93
C LYS A 98 -32.34 -0.94 7.11
N HIS A 99 -32.01 -1.60 6.00
CA HIS A 99 -32.96 -2.27 5.10
C HIS A 99 -32.79 -3.80 5.02
N ALA A 100 -32.24 -4.44 6.07
CA ALA A 100 -32.44 -5.88 6.24
C ALA A 100 -33.85 -6.10 6.81
N PRO A 101 -34.82 -6.65 6.05
CA PRO A 101 -36.10 -7.05 6.61
C PRO A 101 -35.86 -8.16 7.63
N ALA A 102 -36.46 -8.00 8.81
CA ALA A 102 -36.62 -9.09 9.75
C ALA A 102 -37.41 -10.21 9.05
N LYS A 103 -36.75 -11.33 8.75
CA LYS A 103 -37.40 -12.62 8.64
C LYS A 103 -36.45 -13.73 9.06
#